data_AF-A0A535BIH5-F1
#
_entry.id   AF-A0A535BIH5-F1
#
_cell.length_a   1.000
_cell.length_b   1.000
_cell.length_c   1.000
_cell.angle_alpha   90.00
_cell.angle_beta   90.00
_cell.angle_gamma   90.00
#
_symmetry.space_group_name_H-M   'P 1'
#
loop_
_entity.id
_entity.type
_entity.pdbx_description
1 polymer ?
#
loop_
_entity_poly.entity_id
_entity_poly.type
_entity_poly.pdbx_seq_one_letter_code
_entity_poly.pdbx_strand_id
1 'polypeptide(L)'
;MRVSVGLVLAVLLAACGPSDVGVSIQRSGAPSTWPLRGTPAPNSDSIRQRPIVVKVAADPAARPQSGLADADLILEIPVEGGLTRFAVVFHSKDPGKVGPVRS
;
A
#
# COMPACT_ATOMS: atom_id res chain seq x y z
N MET A 1 19.39 67.96 -15.34
CA MET A 1 18.71 66.72 -14.88
C MET A 1 19.72 65.58 -14.99
N ARG A 2 20.62 65.46 -14.00
CA ARG A 2 21.78 64.57 -14.01
C ARG A 2 21.47 63.36 -13.13
N VAL A 3 20.65 62.46 -13.66
CA VAL A 3 20.38 61.18 -12.99
C VAL A 3 21.61 60.30 -13.17
N SER A 4 22.48 60.34 -12.17
CA SER A 4 22.96 59.15 -11.49
C SER A 4 23.50 58.01 -12.35
N VAL A 5 24.55 58.26 -13.15
CA VAL A 5 25.40 57.19 -13.74
C VAL A 5 25.92 56.23 -12.64
N GLY A 6 26.10 56.72 -11.41
CA GLY A 6 26.51 55.90 -10.26
C GLY A 6 25.49 54.86 -9.79
N LEU A 7 24.18 55.04 -10.04
CA LEU A 7 23.16 54.09 -9.59
C LEU A 7 23.05 52.88 -10.54
N VAL A 8 23.31 53.08 -11.84
CA VAL A 8 23.24 52.01 -12.85
C VAL A 8 24.40 51.02 -12.71
N LEU A 9 25.59 51.49 -12.30
CA LEU A 9 26.77 50.62 -12.14
C LEU A 9 26.68 49.71 -10.90
N ALA A 10 25.99 50.15 -9.83
CA ALA A 10 25.83 49.36 -8.61
C ALA A 10 24.87 48.16 -8.77
N VAL A 11 23.90 48.24 -9.70
CA VAL A 11 22.93 47.16 -9.94
C VAL A 11 23.54 46.01 -10.75
N LEU A 12 24.58 46.25 -11.54
CA LEU A 12 25.22 45.24 -12.40
C LEU A 12 26.23 44.33 -11.67
N LEU A 13 26.74 44.74 -10.50
CA LEU A 13 27.77 43.98 -9.76
C LEU A 13 27.22 42.91 -8.80
N ALA A 14 25.90 42.84 -8.59
CA ALA A 14 25.28 41.91 -7.63
C ALA A 14 24.81 40.56 -8.23
N ALA A 15 24.98 40.35 -9.54
CA ALA A 15 24.36 39.21 -10.26
C ALA A 15 25.24 37.95 -10.41
N CYS A 16 26.44 37.90 -9.84
CA CYS A 16 27.32 36.74 -9.89
C CYS A 16 27.62 36.22 -8.48
N GLY A 17 26.60 35.64 -7.84
CA GLY A 17 26.79 34.70 -6.74
C GLY A 17 26.73 33.28 -7.28
N PRO A 18 27.57 32.34 -6.81
CA PRO A 18 27.44 30.94 -7.17
C PRO A 18 26.05 30.47 -6.74
N SER A 19 25.22 30.14 -7.72
CA SER A 19 23.94 29.50 -7.45
C SER A 19 24.25 28.05 -7.12
N ASP A 20 24.42 27.74 -5.85
CA ASP A 20 24.39 26.36 -5.37
C ASP A 20 23.00 25.81 -5.66
N VAL A 21 22.85 25.19 -6.83
CA VAL A 21 21.69 24.37 -7.16
C VAL A 21 21.76 23.16 -6.25
N GLY A 22 21.25 23.32 -5.03
CA GLY A 22 21.05 22.23 -4.10
C GLY A 22 20.05 21.27 -4.71
N VAL A 23 20.56 20.24 -5.38
CA VAL A 23 19.76 19.08 -5.78
C VAL A 23 19.34 18.40 -4.48
N SER A 24 18.16 18.74 -3.98
CA SER A 24 17.52 18.01 -2.91
C SER A 24 17.18 16.63 -3.45
N ILE A 25 17.99 15.62 -3.09
CA ILE A 25 17.58 14.23 -3.25
C ILE A 25 16.49 13.99 -2.22
N GLN A 26 15.26 14.35 -2.59
CA GLN A 26 14.08 13.98 -1.85
C GLN A 26 13.99 12.46 -1.96
N ARG A 27 14.44 11.74 -0.93
CA ARG A 27 14.16 10.31 -0.79
C ARG A 27 12.65 10.18 -0.70
N SER A 28 12.00 10.04 -1.84
CA SER A 28 10.64 9.51 -1.90
C SER A 28 10.74 8.16 -1.21
N GLY A 29 10.19 8.05 0.00
CA GLY A 29 10.19 6.79 0.72
C GLY A 29 9.60 5.72 -0.20
N ALA A 30 10.25 4.56 -0.27
CA ALA A 30 9.78 3.49 -1.12
C ALA A 30 8.28 3.26 -0.85
N PRO A 31 7.44 3.14 -1.89
CA PRO A 31 6.01 3.00 -1.70
C PRO A 31 5.76 1.78 -0.81
N SER A 32 4.89 1.96 0.19
CA SER A 32 4.49 0.85 1.05
C SER A 32 3.81 -0.22 0.20
N THR A 33 4.06 -1.49 0.52
CA THR A 33 3.60 -2.64 -0.27
C THR A 33 2.93 -3.65 0.65
N TRP A 34 1.79 -4.20 0.25
CA TRP A 34 1.08 -5.21 1.03
C TRP A 34 1.91 -6.50 1.16
N PRO A 35 2.28 -6.94 2.37
CA PRO A 35 3.22 -8.05 2.57
C PRO A 35 2.80 -9.37 1.94
N LEU A 36 1.50 -9.65 1.85
CA LEU A 36 0.98 -10.92 1.33
C LEU A 36 0.65 -10.90 -0.18
N ARG A 37 0.56 -9.70 -0.78
CA ARG A 37 0.13 -9.53 -2.17
C ARG A 37 1.20 -8.91 -3.08
N GLY A 38 2.17 -8.20 -2.51
CA GLY A 38 3.17 -7.47 -3.29
C GLY A 38 2.62 -6.24 -4.04
N THR A 39 1.35 -5.87 -3.84
CA THR A 39 0.73 -4.69 -4.49
C THR A 39 0.92 -3.42 -3.65
N PRO A 40 0.85 -2.21 -4.25
CA PRO A 40 0.95 -0.97 -3.51
C PRO A 40 -0.06 -0.87 -2.35
N ALA A 41 0.41 -0.38 -1.21
CA ALA A 41 -0.40 -0.07 -0.04
C ALA A 41 -0.62 1.44 0.09
N PRO A 42 -1.75 1.91 0.67
CA PRO A 42 -2.04 3.33 0.77
C PRO A 42 -1.00 4.11 1.58
N ASN A 43 -0.48 3.50 2.66
CA ASN A 43 0.53 4.08 3.55
C ASN A 43 1.17 2.98 4.41
N SER A 44 2.19 3.37 5.17
CA SER A 44 2.91 2.46 6.06
C SER A 44 2.07 1.97 7.26
N ASP A 45 1.04 2.71 7.68
CA ASP A 45 0.14 2.28 8.76
C ASP A 45 -0.76 1.13 8.33
N SER A 46 -1.16 1.12 7.06
CA SER A 46 -2.06 0.09 6.50
C SER A 46 -1.44 -1.30 6.58
N ILE A 47 -0.12 -1.41 6.33
CA ILE A 47 0.61 -2.68 6.38
C ILE A 47 0.92 -3.18 7.81
N ARG A 48 0.64 -2.37 8.83
CA ARG A 48 0.80 -2.73 10.25
C ARG A 48 -0.46 -3.40 10.83
N GLN A 49 -1.55 -3.46 10.07
CA GLN A 49 -2.78 -4.11 10.51
C GLN A 49 -2.55 -5.62 10.66
N ARG A 50 -3.18 -6.22 11.67
CA ARG A 50 -3.06 -7.66 11.91
C ARG A 50 -3.87 -8.43 10.85
N PRO A 51 -3.27 -9.38 10.11
CA PRO A 51 -4.03 -10.26 9.23
C PRO A 51 -5.03 -11.13 10.02
N ILE A 52 -6.21 -11.33 9.44
CA ILE A 52 -7.25 -12.20 9.98
C ILE A 52 -7.36 -13.43 9.10
N VAL A 53 -7.41 -14.61 9.71
CA VAL A 53 -7.59 -15.88 9.02
C VAL A 53 -8.95 -16.47 9.41
N VAL A 54 -9.78 -16.76 8.42
CA VAL A 54 -11.10 -17.35 8.61
C VAL A 54 -11.15 -18.71 7.93
N LYS A 55 -11.56 -19.73 8.66
CA LYS A 55 -11.76 -21.07 8.11
C LYS A 55 -13.15 -21.18 7.49
N VAL A 56 -13.20 -21.39 6.17
CA VAL A 56 -14.40 -21.38 5.34
C VAL A 56 -14.62 -22.75 4.71
N ALA A 57 -15.87 -23.15 4.58
CA ALA A 57 -16.24 -24.38 3.89
C ALA A 57 -15.88 -24.36 2.39
N ALA A 58 -15.24 -25.43 1.92
CA ALA A 58 -14.92 -25.62 0.50
C ALA A 58 -15.85 -26.64 -0.20
N ASP A 59 -16.65 -27.38 0.56
CA ASP A 59 -17.55 -28.41 0.04
C ASP A 59 -18.61 -27.83 -0.93
N PRO A 60 -19.04 -28.58 -1.96
CA PRO A 60 -19.99 -28.08 -2.95
C PRO A 60 -21.32 -27.59 -2.36
N ALA A 61 -21.76 -28.18 -1.25
CA ALA A 61 -23.02 -27.81 -0.59
C ALA A 61 -22.95 -26.46 0.12
N ALA A 62 -21.75 -25.97 0.44
CA ALA A 62 -21.52 -24.67 1.08
C ALA A 62 -21.45 -23.48 0.11
N ARG A 63 -21.63 -23.72 -1.20
CA ARG A 63 -21.53 -22.68 -2.23
C ARG A 63 -22.86 -21.93 -2.39
N PRO A 64 -22.83 -20.63 -2.74
CA PRO A 64 -21.64 -19.80 -2.95
C PRO A 64 -21.02 -19.27 -1.65
N GLN A 65 -19.69 -19.15 -1.62
CA GLN A 65 -18.97 -18.50 -0.53
C GLN A 65 -19.08 -16.97 -0.59
N SER A 66 -19.03 -16.32 0.58
CA SER A 66 -18.92 -14.86 0.71
C SER A 66 -17.48 -14.45 1.03
N GLY A 67 -17.03 -13.34 0.44
CA GLY A 67 -15.77 -12.68 0.81
C GLY A 67 -14.49 -13.22 0.15
N LEU A 68 -14.54 -14.33 -0.61
CA LEU A 68 -13.32 -14.93 -1.18
C LEU A 68 -12.58 -14.00 -2.15
N ALA A 69 -13.30 -13.14 -2.88
CA ALA A 69 -12.71 -12.21 -3.84
C ALA A 69 -11.86 -11.11 -3.19
N ASP A 70 -12.03 -10.89 -1.87
CA ASP A 70 -11.32 -9.86 -1.12
C ASP A 70 -10.12 -10.41 -0.34
N ALA A 71 -9.88 -11.72 -0.44
CA ALA A 71 -8.78 -12.39 0.24
C ALA A 71 -7.42 -12.06 -0.39
N ASP A 72 -6.37 -12.02 0.43
CA ASP A 72 -4.98 -11.91 -0.07
C ASP A 72 -4.38 -13.27 -0.36
N LEU A 73 -4.76 -14.26 0.44
CA LEU A 73 -4.29 -15.64 0.32
C LEU A 73 -5.45 -16.57 0.66
N ILE A 74 -5.56 -17.64 -0.12
CA ILE A 74 -6.48 -18.74 0.16
C ILE A 74 -5.65 -20.01 0.16
N LEU A 75 -5.63 -20.70 1.30
CA LEU A 75 -5.02 -22.02 1.43
C LEU A 75 -6.14 -23.06 1.52
N GLU A 76 -6.11 -24.07 0.67
CA GLU A 76 -6.99 -25.23 0.78
C GLU A 76 -6.29 -26.32 1.58
N ILE A 77 -6.93 -26.76 2.67
CA ILE A 77 -6.33 -27.66 3.65
C ILE A 77 -7.26 -28.88 3.82
N PRO A 78 -6.75 -30.12 3.74
CA PRO A 78 -7.55 -31.32 3.97
C PRO A 78 -8.06 -31.37 5.42
N VAL A 79 -9.27 -31.87 5.59
CA VAL A 79 -9.91 -32.14 6.88
C VAL A 79 -10.55 -33.54 6.88
N GLU A 80 -11.35 -33.86 7.90
CA GLU A 80 -12.02 -35.14 8.05
C GLU A 80 -12.96 -35.48 6.87
N GLY A 81 -13.17 -36.78 6.64
CA GLY A 81 -14.15 -37.27 5.66
C GLY A 81 -13.78 -37.02 4.19
N GLY A 82 -12.49 -36.77 3.89
CA GLY A 82 -12.03 -36.49 2.52
C GLY A 82 -12.44 -35.11 2.00
N LEU A 83 -12.89 -34.22 2.89
CA LEU A 83 -13.23 -32.83 2.58
C LEU A 83 -12.03 -31.91 2.78
N THR A 84 -12.17 -30.68 2.30
CA THR A 84 -11.22 -29.59 2.51
C THR A 84 -11.89 -28.38 3.16
N ARG A 85 -11.07 -27.51 3.74
CA ARG A 85 -11.46 -26.18 4.21
C ARG A 85 -10.51 -25.14 3.63
N PHE A 86 -11.05 -23.97 3.33
CA PHE A 86 -10.24 -22.81 3.00
C PHE A 86 -9.81 -22.09 4.28
N ALA A 87 -8.52 -21.83 4.45
CA ALA A 87 -8.02 -20.80 5.35
C ALA A 87 -7.85 -19.51 4.54
N VAL A 88 -8.80 -18.60 4.70
CA VAL A 88 -8.90 -17.35 3.92
C VAL A 88 -8.27 -16.24 4.73
N VAL A 89 -7.23 -15.60 4.18
CA VAL A 89 -6.45 -14.56 4.85
C VAL A 89 -6.82 -13.17 4.32
N PHE A 90 -7.17 -12.28 5.23
CA PHE A 90 -7.50 -10.88 4.95
C PHE A 90 -6.52 -9.95 5.68
N HIS A 91 -5.83 -9.11 4.92
CA HIS A 91 -4.98 -8.01 5.39
C HIS A 91 -5.18 -6.77 4.50
N SER A 92 -5.24 -7.03 3.20
CA SER A 92 -5.65 -6.22 2.06
C SER A 92 -6.85 -5.31 2.27
N LYS A 93 -7.93 -5.99 2.56
CA LYS A 93 -9.27 -5.53 2.30
C LYS A 93 -10.17 -6.18 3.32
N ASP A 94 -11.08 -5.39 3.86
CA ASP A 94 -12.16 -5.91 4.68
C ASP A 94 -13.23 -6.50 3.74
N PRO A 95 -13.57 -7.80 3.88
CA PRO A 95 -14.58 -8.43 3.03
C PRO A 95 -16.02 -7.99 3.38
N GLY A 96 -16.25 -7.34 4.53
CA GLY A 96 -17.58 -7.03 5.09
C GLY A 96 -18.36 -8.27 5.55
N LYS A 97 -18.35 -9.36 4.77
CA LYS A 97 -18.95 -10.67 5.08
C LYS A 97 -18.08 -11.80 4.54
N VAL A 98 -17.82 -12.80 5.39
CA VAL A 98 -17.07 -14.01 5.03
C VAL A 98 -17.79 -15.27 5.52
N GLY A 99 -17.80 -16.33 4.68
CA GLY A 99 -18.32 -17.63 5.08
C GLY A 99 -18.77 -18.51 3.90
N PRO A 100 -19.38 -19.68 4.18
CA PRO A 100 -19.76 -20.17 5.51
C PRO A 100 -18.56 -20.57 6.39
N VAL A 101 -18.50 -20.08 7.63
CA VAL A 101 -17.42 -20.42 8.59
C VAL A 101 -17.60 -21.86 9.09
N ARG A 102 -16.53 -22.65 9.13
CA ARG A 102 -16.54 -24.03 9.62
C ARG A 102 -15.27 -24.40 10.36
N SER A 103 -15.38 -25.45 11.19
CA SER A 103 -14.25 -26.24 11.70
C SER A 103 -13.62 -27.10 10.61
#